data_AF-A0A845RAU1-F1
#
_entry.id   AF-A0A845RAU1-F1
#
_cell.length_a   1.000
_cell.length_b   1.000
_cell.length_c   1.000
_cell.angle_alpha   90.00
_cell.angle_beta   90.00
_cell.angle_gamma   90.00
#
_symmetry.space_group_name_H-M   'P 1'
#
loop_
_entity.id
_entity.type
_entity.pdbx_description
1 polymer ?
#
loop_
_entity_poly.entity_id
_entity_poly.type
_entity_poly.pdbx_seq_one_letter_code
_entity_poly.pdbx_strand_id
1 'polypeptide(L)'
;MDGSVERSIALLQRRRHTDYLFLAHRGRCRLSDLPTVYEPGAPANLEWLACQGVTAWPVIALFLRADKTVEGQPWGSVTLLNHQTAAEDVRIFSALPESQRERHIRLLSKRYANHTCYCSMLEVIQYLKTGRGESQWM
;
A
#
# COMPACT_ATOMS: atom_id res chain seq x y z
N MET A 1 -16.89 -11.07 -8.10
CA MET A 1 -16.21 -10.24 -7.08
C MET A 1 -14.86 -10.88 -6.82
N ASP A 2 -13.78 -10.12 -6.97
CA ASP A 2 -12.41 -10.65 -6.91
C ASP A 2 -11.98 -10.87 -5.44
N GLY A 3 -11.84 -12.15 -5.05
CA GLY A 3 -11.58 -12.59 -3.67
C GLY A 3 -10.25 -12.11 -3.07
N SER A 4 -9.45 -11.35 -3.81
CA SER A 4 -8.25 -10.68 -3.27
C SER A 4 -8.58 -9.42 -2.45
N VAL A 5 -9.61 -8.67 -2.83
CA VAL A 5 -9.96 -7.42 -2.10
C VAL A 5 -10.76 -7.69 -0.84
N GLU A 6 -11.66 -8.66 -0.85
CA GLU A 6 -12.37 -9.09 0.36
C GLU A 6 -11.38 -9.58 1.43
N ARG A 7 -10.32 -10.29 1.02
CA ARG A 7 -9.21 -10.68 1.91
C ARG A 7 -8.45 -9.48 2.46
N SER A 8 -8.16 -8.48 1.62
CA SER A 8 -7.51 -7.23 2.05
C SER A 8 -8.36 -6.50 3.10
N ILE A 9 -9.68 -6.40 2.89
CA ILE A 9 -10.61 -5.78 3.85
C ILE A 9 -10.63 -6.55 5.16
N ALA A 10 -10.74 -7.89 5.11
CA ALA A 10 -10.73 -8.73 6.30
C ALA A 10 -9.43 -8.61 7.12
N LEU A 11 -8.27 -8.42 6.46
CA LEU A 11 -7.00 -8.16 7.14
C LEU A 11 -7.01 -6.81 7.87
N LEU A 12 -7.47 -5.74 7.20
CA LEU A 12 -7.58 -4.41 7.80
C LEU A 12 -8.54 -4.37 9.00
N GLN A 13 -9.59 -5.20 8.99
CA GLN A 13 -10.53 -5.31 10.11
C GLN A 13 -9.91 -5.95 11.37
N ARG A 14 -8.94 -6.87 11.20
CA ARG A 14 -8.38 -7.68 12.30
C ARG A 14 -7.18 -7.04 13.01
N ARG A 15 -6.44 -6.17 12.33
CA ARG A 15 -5.18 -5.60 12.85
C ARG A 15 -5.27 -4.08 12.96
N ARG A 16 -5.42 -3.61 14.19
CA ARG A 16 -5.47 -2.17 14.54
C ARG A 16 -4.06 -1.61 14.73
N HIS A 17 -3.83 -0.36 14.33
CA HIS A 17 -2.57 0.38 14.49
C HIS A 17 -1.38 -0.20 13.70
N THR A 18 -1.61 -0.69 12.48
CA THR A 18 -0.54 -1.13 11.59
C THR A 18 -0.63 -0.37 10.27
N ASP A 19 0.54 -0.06 9.72
CA ASP A 19 0.67 0.56 8.41
C ASP A 19 0.82 -0.51 7.34
N TYR A 20 0.14 -0.30 6.22
CA TYR A 20 0.10 -1.24 5.10
C TYR A 20 0.50 -0.57 3.81
N LEU A 21 0.99 -1.41 2.91
CA LEU A 21 1.17 -1.08 1.51
C LEU A 21 0.22 -1.92 0.66
N PHE A 22 -0.53 -1.23 -0.18
CA PHE A 22 -1.42 -1.84 -1.16
C PHE A 22 -0.87 -1.62 -2.56
N LEU A 23 -0.74 -2.70 -3.31
CA LEU A 23 -0.30 -2.69 -4.70
C LEU A 23 -1.39 -3.32 -5.56
N ALA A 24 -1.78 -2.67 -6.65
CA ALA A 24 -2.70 -3.22 -7.64
C ALA A 24 -2.20 -2.99 -9.06
N HIS A 25 -2.23 -4.05 -9.87
CA HIS A 25 -1.86 -4.02 -11.29
C HIS A 25 -2.46 -5.22 -12.02
N ARG A 26 -2.79 -5.08 -13.31
CA ARG A 26 -3.27 -6.19 -14.19
C ARG A 26 -4.36 -7.09 -13.57
N GLY A 27 -5.34 -6.49 -12.88
CA GLY A 27 -6.43 -7.23 -12.23
C GLY A 27 -6.00 -8.05 -11.00
N ARG A 28 -4.76 -7.87 -10.53
CA ARG A 28 -4.26 -8.41 -9.26
C ARG A 28 -4.12 -7.27 -8.26
N CYS A 29 -4.27 -7.61 -7.00
CA CYS A 29 -3.94 -6.70 -5.92
C CYS A 29 -3.44 -7.47 -4.70
N ARG A 30 -2.62 -6.80 -3.89
CA ARG A 30 -2.12 -7.30 -2.62
C ARG A 30 -2.09 -6.18 -1.59
N LEU A 31 -2.60 -6.49 -0.40
CA LEU A 31 -2.34 -5.74 0.81
C LEU A 31 -1.24 -6.47 1.61
N SER A 32 -0.21 -5.73 2.03
CA SER A 32 0.89 -6.26 2.83
C SER A 32 1.16 -5.36 4.04
N ASP A 33 1.52 -5.96 5.17
CA ASP A 33 2.09 -5.22 6.29
C ASP A 33 3.35 -4.49 5.80
N LEU A 34 3.51 -3.22 6.19
CA LEU A 34 4.63 -2.39 5.74
C LEU A 34 5.99 -3.06 5.95
N PRO A 35 6.32 -3.68 7.11
CA PRO A 35 7.61 -4.34 7.30
C PRO A 35 7.87 -5.49 6.32
N THR A 36 6.84 -6.27 5.97
CA THR A 36 6.99 -7.43 5.07
C THR A 36 7.37 -7.02 3.64
N VAL A 37 7.04 -5.80 3.22
CA VAL A 37 7.47 -5.28 1.91
C VAL A 37 8.97 -5.00 1.88
N TYR A 38 9.57 -4.65 3.01
CA TYR A 38 11.01 -4.42 3.12
C TYR A 38 11.81 -5.68 3.49
N GLU A 39 11.15 -6.81 3.78
CA GLU A 39 11.83 -8.07 4.07
C GLU A 39 12.37 -8.72 2.77
N PRO A 40 13.70 -8.86 2.59
CA PRO A 40 14.28 -9.38 1.37
C PRO A 40 13.77 -10.77 1.01
N GLY A 41 13.32 -10.94 -0.24
CA GLY A 41 12.84 -12.23 -0.74
C GLY A 41 11.46 -12.63 -0.23
N ALA A 42 10.82 -11.85 0.65
CA ALA A 42 9.42 -12.06 0.98
C ALA A 42 8.55 -11.88 -0.28
N PRO A 43 7.43 -12.62 -0.42
CA PRO A 43 6.56 -12.50 -1.59
C PRO A 43 6.10 -11.07 -1.88
N ALA A 44 5.84 -10.27 -0.83
CA ALA A 44 5.46 -8.87 -0.98
C ALA A 44 6.62 -8.01 -1.51
N ASN A 45 7.83 -8.21 -0.99
CA ASN A 45 9.04 -7.53 -1.49
C ASN A 45 9.27 -7.81 -2.97
N LEU A 46 9.22 -9.09 -3.37
CA LEU A 46 9.42 -9.50 -4.76
C LEU A 46 8.37 -8.91 -5.71
N GLU A 47 7.11 -8.82 -5.29
CA GLU A 47 6.03 -8.27 -6.13
C GLU A 47 6.18 -6.76 -6.35
N TRP A 48 6.60 -6.01 -5.32
CA TRP A 48 6.91 -4.59 -5.43
C TRP A 48 8.09 -4.33 -6.37
N LEU A 49 9.15 -5.13 -6.27
CA LEU A 49 10.30 -5.02 -7.16
C LEU A 49 10.00 -5.45 -8.60
N ALA A 50 9.12 -6.44 -8.79
CA ALA A 50 8.72 -6.89 -10.12
C ALA A 50 7.95 -5.84 -10.92
N CYS A 51 7.33 -4.87 -10.25
CA CYS A 51 6.64 -3.76 -10.89
C CYS A 51 7.56 -2.56 -11.18
N GLN A 52 8.82 -2.59 -10.73
CA GLN A 52 9.76 -1.50 -10.94
C GLN A 52 10.06 -1.33 -12.44
N GLY A 53 10.05 -0.09 -12.93
CA GLY A 53 10.29 0.25 -14.34
C GLY A 53 9.15 -0.12 -15.30
N VAL A 54 8.06 -0.73 -14.80
CA VAL A 54 6.90 -1.06 -15.62
C VAL A 54 6.13 0.21 -16.00
N THR A 55 5.98 0.42 -17.32
CA THR A 55 5.16 1.50 -17.92
C THR A 55 4.04 0.97 -18.81
N ALA A 56 4.04 -0.34 -19.12
CA ALA A 56 3.11 -0.96 -20.05
C ALA A 56 1.67 -1.08 -19.52
N TRP A 57 1.44 -0.88 -18.22
CA TRP A 57 0.11 -0.83 -17.60
C TRP A 57 0.13 0.01 -16.32
N PRO A 58 -1.02 0.57 -15.90
CA PRO A 58 -1.11 1.33 -14.67
C PRO A 58 -0.82 0.44 -13.45
N VAL A 59 -0.01 0.97 -12.54
CA VAL A 59 0.29 0.38 -11.24
C VAL A 59 -0.16 1.35 -10.16
N ILE A 60 -1.07 0.89 -9.31
CA ILE A 60 -1.62 1.67 -8.21
C ILE A 60 -0.91 1.24 -6.93
N ALA A 61 -0.24 2.19 -6.27
CA ALA A 61 0.46 1.99 -5.02
C ALA A 61 -0.13 2.92 -3.95
N LEU A 62 -0.59 2.35 -2.84
CA LEU A 62 -1.16 3.12 -1.74
C LEU A 62 -0.45 2.77 -0.43
N PHE A 63 -0.26 3.77 0.41
CA PHE A 63 -0.02 3.59 1.84
C PHE A 63 -1.34 3.72 2.59
N LEU A 64 -1.60 2.78 3.50
CA LEU A 64 -2.84 2.72 4.27
C LEU A 64 -2.48 2.66 5.76
N ARG A 65 -3.01 3.58 6.55
CA ARG A 65 -2.93 3.51 8.02
C ARG A 65 -4.29 3.23 8.61
N ALA A 66 -4.48 2.04 9.17
CA ALA A 66 -5.73 1.67 9.82
C ALA A 66 -5.76 2.22 11.26
N ASP A 67 -6.67 3.16 11.52
CA ASP A 67 -6.81 3.82 12.83
C ASP A 67 -7.86 3.14 13.69
N LYS A 68 -9.03 2.86 13.11
CA LYS A 68 -10.19 2.33 13.84
C LYS A 68 -11.06 1.45 12.95
N THR A 69 -11.99 0.75 13.57
CA THR A 69 -13.05 0.02 12.88
C THR A 69 -14.39 0.68 13.21
N VAL A 70 -15.18 1.06 12.22
CA VAL A 70 -16.53 1.64 12.39
C VAL A 70 -17.50 0.75 11.62
N GLU A 71 -18.54 0.23 12.30
CA GLU A 71 -19.54 -0.66 11.69
C GLU A 71 -18.93 -1.88 10.96
N GLY A 72 -17.84 -2.42 11.51
CA GLY A 72 -17.12 -3.52 10.90
C GLY A 72 -16.26 -3.11 9.69
N GLN A 73 -16.21 -1.85 9.28
CA GLN A 73 -15.34 -1.37 8.20
C GLN A 73 -14.04 -0.76 8.74
N PRO A 74 -12.89 -1.01 8.10
CA PRO A 74 -11.64 -0.36 8.48
C PRO A 74 -11.65 1.12 8.07
N TRP A 75 -11.34 1.99 9.02
CA TRP A 75 -11.24 3.44 8.84
C TRP A 75 -9.82 3.90 9.16
N GLY A 76 -9.35 4.89 8.41
CA GLY A 76 -8.07 5.54 8.64
C GLY A 76 -7.68 6.42 7.47
N SER A 77 -6.41 6.46 7.12
CA SER A 77 -5.90 7.35 6.08
C SER A 77 -5.26 6.62 4.90
N VAL A 78 -5.43 7.20 3.70
CA VAL A 78 -4.86 6.69 2.45
C VAL A 78 -3.94 7.74 1.86
N THR A 79 -2.75 7.31 1.45
CA THR A 79 -1.82 8.13 0.68
C THR A 79 -1.55 7.44 -0.65
N LEU A 80 -1.86 8.12 -1.76
CA LEU A 80 -1.46 7.67 -3.08
C LEU A 80 0.05 7.85 -3.24
N LEU A 81 0.74 6.78 -3.62
CA LEU A 81 2.18 6.79 -3.81
C LEU A 81 2.54 6.84 -5.29
N ASN A 82 3.64 7.50 -5.61
CA ASN A 82 4.33 7.25 -6.86
C ASN A 82 4.97 5.86 -6.77
N HIS A 83 4.43 4.90 -7.53
CA HIS A 83 4.91 3.51 -7.50
C HIS A 83 6.41 3.41 -7.80
N GLN A 84 6.94 4.13 -8.78
CA GLN A 84 8.35 4.03 -9.16
C GLN A 84 9.27 4.51 -8.04
N THR A 85 8.94 5.64 -7.42
CA THR A 85 9.69 6.15 -6.26
C THR A 85 9.59 5.21 -5.07
N ALA A 86 8.40 4.65 -4.79
CA ALA A 86 8.20 3.74 -3.67
C ALA A 86 8.89 2.38 -3.89
N ALA A 87 8.88 1.84 -5.12
CA ALA A 87 9.59 0.60 -5.46
C ALA A 87 11.12 0.77 -5.35
N GLU A 88 11.65 1.93 -5.76
CA GLU A 88 13.07 2.23 -5.61
C GLU A 88 13.48 2.38 -4.13
N ASP A 89 12.62 3.00 -3.31
CA ASP A 89 12.81 3.04 -1.86
C ASP A 89 12.85 1.62 -1.26
N VAL A 90 11.89 0.76 -1.62
CA VAL A 90 11.87 -0.66 -1.21
C VAL A 90 13.16 -1.37 -1.64
N ARG A 91 13.63 -1.15 -2.87
CA ARG A 91 14.88 -1.75 -3.38
C ARG A 91 16.10 -1.35 -2.56
N ILE A 92 16.23 -0.05 -2.24
CA ILE A 92 17.37 0.48 -1.49
C ILE A 92 17.36 -0.02 -0.04
N PHE A 93 16.21 0.11 0.65
CA PHE A 93 16.15 -0.09 2.09
C PHE A 93 15.92 -1.55 2.51
N SER A 94 15.42 -2.41 1.62
CA SER A 94 15.35 -3.86 1.90
C SER A 94 16.75 -4.49 2.02
N ALA A 95 17.72 -3.99 1.25
CA ALA A 95 19.11 -4.48 1.27
C ALA A 95 19.90 -4.08 2.53
N LEU A 96 19.35 -3.22 3.40
CA LEU A 96 20.03 -2.78 4.61
C LEU A 96 19.87 -3.78 5.77
N PRO A 97 20.76 -3.72 6.78
CA PRO A 97 20.60 -4.48 8.02
C PRO A 97 19.25 -4.19 8.69
N GLU A 98 18.70 -5.19 9.39
CA GLU A 98 17.37 -5.15 10.01
C GLU A 98 17.12 -3.88 10.84
N SER A 99 18.07 -3.49 11.70
CA SER A 99 17.94 -2.29 12.54
C SER A 99 17.81 -0.98 11.75
N GLN A 100 18.48 -0.88 10.59
CA GLN A 100 18.38 0.27 9.71
C GLN A 100 17.07 0.25 8.92
N ARG A 101 16.67 -0.93 8.44
CA ARG A 101 15.39 -1.16 7.77
C ARG A 101 14.21 -0.79 8.68
N GLU A 102 14.21 -1.25 9.92
CA GLU A 102 13.20 -0.87 10.91
C GLU A 102 13.16 0.64 11.17
N ARG A 103 14.33 1.27 11.32
CA ARG A 103 14.42 2.73 11.50
C ARG A 103 13.82 3.46 10.31
N HIS A 104 14.10 3.01 9.09
CA HIS A 104 13.53 3.57 7.87
C HIS A 104 12.01 3.42 7.86
N ILE A 105 11.49 2.21 8.11
CA ILE A 105 10.05 1.92 8.18
C ILE A 105 9.35 2.87 9.17
N ARG A 106 9.92 3.08 10.36
CA ARG A 106 9.37 4.01 11.37
C ARG A 106 9.32 5.46 10.86
N LEU A 107 10.36 5.93 10.17
CA LEU A 107 10.41 7.29 9.62
C LEU A 107 9.44 7.47 8.44
N LEU A 108 9.33 6.46 7.57
CA LEU A 108 8.42 6.46 6.44
C LEU A 108 6.96 6.52 6.91
N SER A 109 6.62 5.67 7.87
CA SER A 109 5.33 5.65 8.56
C SER A 109 4.96 7.03 9.12
N LYS A 110 5.92 7.71 9.76
CA LYS A 110 5.72 9.07 10.29
C LYS A 110 5.53 10.11 9.16
N ARG A 111 6.29 9.99 8.07
CA ARG A 111 6.20 10.92 6.93
C ARG A 111 4.83 10.87 6.25
N TYR A 112 4.32 9.67 6.00
CA TYR A 112 3.03 9.50 5.35
C TYR A 112 1.86 9.88 6.26
N ALA A 113 1.98 9.65 7.57
CA ALA A 113 1.00 10.10 8.56
C ALA A 113 0.78 11.61 8.59
N ASN A 114 1.82 12.38 8.32
CA ASN A 114 1.76 13.85 8.43
C ASN A 114 1.22 14.52 7.16
N HIS A 115 1.01 13.76 6.08
CA HIS A 115 0.57 14.26 4.77
C HIS A 115 -0.74 13.63 4.29
N THR A 116 -1.63 13.22 5.20
CA THR A 116 -2.85 12.47 4.85
C THR A 116 -4.12 13.31 4.80
N CYS A 117 -4.93 13.09 3.75
CA CYS A 117 -6.36 13.43 3.74
C CYS A 117 -7.16 12.26 4.31
N TYR A 118 -8.09 12.52 5.23
CA TYR A 118 -8.99 11.50 5.80
C TYR A 118 -10.03 11.09 4.76
N CYS A 119 -10.09 9.79 4.45
CA CYS A 119 -11.08 9.22 3.52
C CYS A 119 -11.36 7.75 3.88
N SER A 120 -12.51 7.22 3.47
CA SER A 120 -12.77 5.79 3.58
C SER A 120 -11.81 5.02 2.66
N MET A 121 -10.98 4.17 3.25
CA MET A 121 -10.05 3.33 2.49
C MET A 121 -10.77 2.44 1.47
N LEU A 122 -11.97 1.99 1.83
CA LEU A 122 -12.83 1.20 0.97
C LEU A 122 -13.27 1.99 -0.25
N GLU A 123 -13.68 3.25 -0.06
CA GLU A 123 -14.11 4.11 -1.16
C GLU A 123 -12.97 4.44 -2.10
N VAL A 124 -11.75 4.68 -1.60
CA VAL A 124 -10.58 4.91 -2.46
C VAL A 124 -10.20 3.64 -3.23
N ILE A 125 -10.14 2.48 -2.57
CA ILE A 125 -9.83 1.21 -3.23
C ILE A 125 -10.92 0.85 -4.26
N GLN A 126 -12.20 1.10 -3.96
CA GLN A 126 -13.31 0.87 -4.88
C GLN A 126 -13.32 1.90 -6.02
N TYR A 127 -13.03 3.17 -5.75
CA TYR A 127 -12.92 4.22 -6.75
C TYR A 127 -11.80 3.91 -7.76
N LEU A 128 -10.62 3.53 -7.26
CA LEU A 128 -9.46 3.16 -8.08
C LEU A 128 -9.70 1.90 -8.93
N LYS A 129 -10.58 1.00 -8.48
CA LYS A 129 -11.03 -0.15 -9.29
C LYS A 129 -11.88 0.24 -10.49
N THR A 130 -12.56 1.37 -10.46
CA THR A 130 -13.46 1.78 -11.56
C THR A 130 -12.70 2.36 -12.77
N GLY A 131 -11.38 2.54 -12.68
CA GLY A 131 -10.59 3.19 -13.75
C GLY A 131 -10.89 4.68 -13.94
N ARG A 132 -11.85 5.26 -13.20
CA ARG A 132 -12.27 6.66 -13.36
C ARG A 132 -11.24 7.70 -12.88
N GLY A 133 -10.17 7.26 -12.23
CA GLY A 133 -9.05 8.14 -11.84
C GLY A 133 -8.28 8.72 -13.04
N GLU A 134 -8.39 8.14 -14.24
CA GLU A 134 -7.75 8.65 -15.45
C GLU A 134 -8.51 9.84 -16.08
N SER A 135 -9.79 10.04 -15.75
CA SER A 135 -10.65 10.99 -16.47
C SER A 135 -10.74 12.39 -15.86
N GLN A 136 -10.13 12.63 -14.69
CA GLN A 136 -10.22 13.93 -14.00
C GLN A 136 -8.90 14.70 -13.94
N TRP A 137 -7.82 14.14 -14.49
CA TRP A 137 -6.50 14.79 -14.57
C TRP A 137 -5.89 14.71 -15.98
N MET A 138 -6.72 14.51 -17.01
CA MET A 138 -6.40 14.90 -18.39
C MET A 138 -7.12 16.21 -18.71
#